data_AF-A0A9D7T7H5-F1
#
_entry.id   AF-A0A9D7T7H5-F1
#
_cell.length_a   1.000
_cell.length_b   1.000
_cell.length_c   1.000
_cell.angle_alpha   90.00
_cell.angle_beta   90.00
_cell.angle_gamma   90.00
#
_symmetry.space_group_name_H-M   'P 1'
#
loop_
_entity.id
_entity.type
_entity.pdbx_description
1 polymer ?
#
loop_
_entity_poly.entity_id
_entity_poly.type
_entity_poly.pdbx_seq_one_letter_code
_entity_poly.pdbx_strand_id
1 'polypeptide(L)'
;MTDATDTQPRAVAEAESLRRQAVSAIEDYQPDLAASLLDQAWELLEDLPRACAALPEACETRARIRLAQSWTTFEREGQVAAAPVLADALDLARAQDRLDLVALCLMQGATMSGRSGDLPGALTLMRQAEAGLTLLPLPDQVRLVLNRGLIAAQVGQLDDARDDLGRAADLAARAGAPPMEFMARHNRGYVEYLRGDLPAALSLMESADAMDVAVSRSVSLLDQARSAPGGRAAR
;
A
#
# COMPACT_ATOMS: atom_id res chain seq x y z
N MET A 1 25.00 24.64 29.41
CA MET A 1 23.83 25.31 28.84
C MET A 1 23.86 25.01 27.36
N THR A 2 23.40 23.82 26.99
CA THR A 2 23.27 23.38 25.60
C THR A 2 22.16 24.22 24.97
N ASP A 3 22.48 24.85 23.84
CA ASP A 3 21.60 25.77 23.16
C ASP A 3 20.35 25.02 22.66
N ALA A 4 19.17 25.45 23.09
CA ALA A 4 17.90 24.81 22.73
C ALA A 4 17.70 24.73 21.21
N THR A 5 18.36 25.64 20.47
CA THR A 5 18.34 25.72 19.01
C THR A 5 18.99 24.53 18.31
N ASP A 6 20.01 23.89 18.91
CA ASP A 6 20.72 22.75 18.29
C ASP A 6 20.12 21.38 18.68
N THR A 7 19.25 21.38 19.70
CA THR A 7 18.66 20.15 20.23
C THR A 7 17.48 19.66 19.39
N GLN A 8 16.64 20.57 18.86
CA GLN A 8 15.45 20.19 18.09
C GLN A 8 15.79 19.50 16.76
N PRO A 9 16.71 20.04 15.91
CA PRO A 9 17.04 19.41 14.64
C PRO A 9 17.65 18.01 14.84
N ARG A 10 18.44 17.84 15.90
CA ARG A 10 19.03 16.55 16.27
C ARG A 10 17.98 15.53 16.68
N ALA A 11 17.04 15.90 17.55
CA ALA A 11 15.97 15.01 17.99
C ALA A 11 15.09 14.54 16.81
N VAL A 12 14.75 15.44 15.88
CA VAL A 12 14.00 15.10 14.66
C VAL A 12 14.78 14.13 13.78
N ALA A 13 16.08 14.40 13.55
CA ALA A 13 16.93 13.53 12.74
C ALA A 13 17.10 12.13 13.35
N GLU A 14 17.22 12.05 14.68
CA GLU A 14 17.34 10.79 15.40
C GLU A 14 16.03 9.98 15.38
N ALA A 15 14.89 10.62 15.61
CA ALA A 15 13.56 10.00 15.49
C ALA A 15 13.32 9.45 14.07
N GLU A 16 13.68 10.22 13.04
CA GLU A 16 13.56 9.80 11.65
C GLU A 16 14.52 8.64 11.30
N SER A 17 15.72 8.60 11.91
CA SER A 17 16.63 7.46 11.79
C SER A 17 16.05 6.19 12.40
N LEU A 18 15.52 6.27 13.63
CA LEU A 18 14.87 5.15 14.31
C LEU A 18 13.65 4.65 13.52
N ARG A 19 12.85 5.57 12.98
CA ARG A 19 11.72 5.22 12.12
C ARG A 19 12.15 4.45 10.86
N ARG A 20 13.23 4.86 10.20
CA ARG A 20 13.76 4.10 9.03
C ARG A 20 14.22 2.70 9.43
N GLN A 21 14.88 2.56 10.57
CA GLN A 21 15.28 1.24 11.10
C GLN A 21 14.04 0.39 11.42
N ALA A 22 12.99 0.99 11.98
CA ALA A 22 11.74 0.29 12.24
C ALA A 22 11.05 -0.20 10.96
N VAL A 23 11.08 0.59 9.88
CA VAL A 23 10.54 0.15 8.57
C VAL A 23 11.34 -1.04 8.02
N SER A 24 12.67 -1.03 8.13
CA SER A 24 13.49 -2.20 7.78
C SER A 24 13.13 -3.41 8.63
N ALA A 25 12.93 -3.23 9.95
CA ALA A 25 12.52 -4.31 10.84
C ALA A 25 11.13 -4.87 10.49
N ILE A 26 10.20 -4.06 9.99
CA ILE A 26 8.90 -4.53 9.47
C ILE A 26 9.11 -5.41 8.22
N GLU A 27 9.96 -4.96 7.29
CA GLU A 27 10.29 -5.71 6.06
C GLU A 27 10.98 -7.04 6.37
N ASP A 28 11.79 -7.08 7.43
CA ASP A 28 12.50 -8.27 7.92
C ASP A 28 11.65 -9.15 8.88
N TYR A 29 10.35 -8.86 9.02
CA TYR A 29 9.41 -9.59 9.90
C TYR A 29 9.81 -9.61 11.39
N GLN A 30 10.30 -8.49 11.91
CA GLN A 30 10.71 -8.28 13.31
C GLN A 30 9.78 -7.25 14.01
N PRO A 31 8.50 -7.60 14.29
CA PRO A 31 7.50 -6.64 14.75
C PRO A 31 7.78 -6.05 16.14
N ASP A 32 8.37 -6.81 17.07
CA ASP A 32 8.67 -6.33 18.42
C ASP A 32 9.82 -5.31 18.41
N LEU A 33 10.82 -5.52 17.56
CA LEU A 33 11.91 -4.55 17.35
C LEU A 33 11.36 -3.27 16.69
N ALA A 34 10.53 -3.42 15.64
CA ALA A 34 9.91 -2.30 14.98
C ALA A 34 9.08 -1.45 15.97
N ALA A 35 8.23 -2.08 16.79
CA ALA A 35 7.45 -1.39 17.80
C ALA A 35 8.34 -0.62 18.79
N SER A 36 9.38 -1.27 19.32
CA SER A 36 10.31 -0.66 20.28
C SER A 36 11.06 0.54 19.69
N LEU A 37 11.45 0.48 18.41
CA LEU A 37 12.12 1.58 17.70
C LEU A 37 11.16 2.75 17.45
N LEU A 38 9.89 2.46 17.14
CA LEU A 38 8.88 3.49 16.89
C LEU A 38 8.48 4.21 18.18
N ASP A 39 8.40 3.51 19.30
CA ASP A 39 8.12 4.10 20.61
C ASP A 39 9.26 5.04 21.02
N GLN A 40 10.53 4.61 20.89
CA GLN A 40 11.70 5.48 21.10
C GLN A 40 11.70 6.70 20.16
N ALA A 41 11.36 6.51 18.88
CA ALA A 41 11.27 7.60 17.93
C ALA A 41 10.18 8.62 18.32
N TRP A 42 9.06 8.14 18.85
CA TRP A 42 7.97 8.99 19.30
C TRP A 42 8.34 9.80 20.54
N GLU A 43 8.97 9.16 21.54
CA GLU A 43 9.43 9.79 22.78
C GLU A 43 10.36 10.99 22.51
N LEU A 44 11.27 10.88 21.54
CA LEU A 44 12.17 11.97 21.13
C LEU A 44 11.43 13.23 20.64
N LEU A 45 10.17 13.09 20.21
CA LEU A 45 9.37 14.17 19.67
C LEU A 45 8.28 14.65 20.64
N GLU A 46 8.09 14.03 21.80
CA GLU A 46 6.98 14.39 22.71
C GLU A 46 7.09 15.81 23.25
N ASP A 47 8.31 16.23 23.59
CA ASP A 47 8.59 17.56 24.15
C ASP A 47 8.72 18.67 23.09
N LEU A 48 8.71 18.30 21.80
CA LEU A 48 8.78 19.28 20.71
C LEU A 48 7.39 19.88 20.41
N PRO A 49 7.32 21.09 19.82
CA PRO A 49 6.05 21.70 19.43
C PRO A 49 5.16 20.74 18.62
N ARG A 50 3.88 20.64 19.00
CA ARG A 50 2.88 19.78 18.32
C ARG A 50 2.24 20.44 17.10
N ALA A 51 2.16 21.77 17.08
CA ALA A 51 1.60 22.50 15.95
C ALA A 51 2.50 22.34 14.73
N CYS A 52 1.97 21.79 13.64
CA CYS A 52 2.76 21.51 12.43
C CYS A 52 3.37 22.77 11.81
N ALA A 53 2.69 23.92 11.91
CA ALA A 53 3.22 25.20 11.47
C ALA A 53 4.44 25.68 12.27
N ALA A 54 4.60 25.23 13.53
CA ALA A 54 5.71 25.63 14.38
C ALA A 54 6.99 24.82 14.13
N LEU A 55 6.85 23.54 13.75
CA LEU A 55 7.98 22.66 13.42
C LEU A 55 7.55 21.60 12.39
N PRO A 56 7.51 21.94 11.09
CA PRO A 56 7.00 21.07 10.03
C PRO A 56 7.70 19.72 9.95
N GLU A 57 9.03 19.69 10.08
CA GLU A 57 9.83 18.47 9.99
C GLU A 57 9.50 17.46 11.10
N ALA A 58 9.24 17.96 12.31
CA ALA A 58 8.78 17.13 13.41
C ALA A 58 7.35 16.62 13.19
N CYS A 59 6.47 17.43 12.59
CA CYS A 59 5.11 17.00 12.27
C CYS A 59 5.10 15.93 11.15
N GLU A 60 5.91 16.09 10.09
CA GLU A 60 6.11 15.04 9.08
C GLU A 60 6.65 13.76 9.73
N THR A 61 7.68 13.87 10.57
CA THR A 61 8.28 12.70 11.24
C THR A 61 7.26 11.98 12.12
N ARG A 62 6.44 12.72 12.89
CA ARG A 62 5.33 12.15 13.67
C ARG A 62 4.31 11.43 12.78
N ALA A 63 3.91 12.03 11.65
CA ALA A 63 2.96 11.40 10.73
C ALA A 63 3.51 10.06 10.21
N ARG A 64 4.78 10.01 9.83
CA ARG A 64 5.44 8.79 9.35
C ARG A 64 5.64 7.75 10.45
N ILE A 65 5.91 8.17 11.70
CA ILE A 65 5.97 7.26 12.86
C ILE A 65 4.60 6.66 13.12
N ARG A 66 3.53 7.47 13.21
CA ARG A 66 2.16 6.96 13.42
C ARG A 66 1.72 6.04 12.30
N LEU A 67 2.09 6.35 11.04
CA LEU A 67 1.85 5.47 9.92
C LEU A 67 2.50 4.10 10.17
N ALA A 68 3.80 4.04 10.46
CA ALA A 68 4.48 2.77 10.75
C ALA A 68 3.91 2.05 11.99
N GLN A 69 3.61 2.80 13.07
CA GLN A 69 3.00 2.25 14.28
C GLN A 69 1.66 1.59 13.98
N SER A 70 0.79 2.22 13.17
CA SER A 70 -0.52 1.63 12.86
C SER A 70 -0.41 0.27 12.19
N TRP A 71 0.62 0.04 11.36
CA TRP A 71 0.88 -1.28 10.80
C TRP A 71 1.30 -2.28 11.87
N THR A 72 2.24 -1.93 12.75
CA THR A 72 2.66 -2.81 13.84
C THR A 72 1.54 -3.11 14.83
N THR A 73 0.70 -2.13 15.15
CA THR A 73 -0.50 -2.31 15.99
C THR A 73 -1.51 -3.19 15.29
N PHE A 74 -1.71 -3.06 13.98
CA PHE A 74 -2.62 -3.90 13.21
C PHE A 74 -2.21 -5.38 13.27
N GLU A 75 -0.94 -5.67 13.02
CA GLU A 75 -0.45 -7.06 13.03
C GLU A 75 -0.46 -7.69 14.43
N ARG A 76 -0.32 -6.89 15.50
CA ARG A 76 -0.26 -7.39 16.88
C ARG A 76 -1.63 -7.45 17.58
N GLU A 77 -2.47 -6.46 17.32
CA GLU A 77 -3.69 -6.20 18.11
C GLU A 77 -4.96 -6.08 17.22
N GLY A 78 -4.78 -6.05 15.91
CA GLY A 78 -5.87 -6.01 14.94
C GLY A 78 -6.40 -4.60 14.63
N GLN A 79 -7.41 -4.58 13.77
CA GLN A 79 -7.96 -3.36 13.15
C GLN A 79 -8.46 -2.32 14.15
N VAL A 80 -9.13 -2.76 15.22
CA VAL A 80 -9.77 -1.85 16.19
C VAL A 80 -8.72 -1.00 16.91
N ALA A 81 -7.60 -1.60 17.30
CA ALA A 81 -6.50 -0.90 17.96
C ALA A 81 -5.72 0.00 17.00
N ALA A 82 -5.54 -0.43 15.75
CA ALA A 82 -4.75 0.28 14.76
C ALA A 82 -5.46 1.46 14.09
N ALA A 83 -6.79 1.43 13.99
CA ALA A 83 -7.59 2.49 13.37
C ALA A 83 -7.34 3.89 13.94
N PRO A 84 -7.37 4.13 15.28
CA PRO A 84 -7.05 5.45 15.82
C PRO A 84 -5.59 5.86 15.56
N VAL A 85 -4.66 4.90 15.53
CA VAL A 85 -3.24 5.18 15.23
C VAL A 85 -3.05 5.68 13.81
N LEU A 86 -3.75 5.06 12.86
CA LEU A 86 -3.73 5.50 11.46
C LEU A 86 -4.46 6.85 11.27
N ALA A 87 -5.56 7.07 11.99
CA ALA A 87 -6.28 8.34 11.95
C ALA A 87 -5.39 9.51 12.38
N ASP A 88 -4.59 9.34 13.45
CA ASP A 88 -3.62 10.35 13.88
C ASP A 88 -2.57 10.66 12.80
N ALA A 89 -2.07 9.62 12.10
CA ALA A 89 -1.13 9.81 10.98
C ALA A 89 -1.76 10.64 9.85
N LEU A 90 -3.01 10.33 9.51
CA LEU A 90 -3.77 11.00 8.47
C LEU A 90 -4.07 12.47 8.83
N ASP A 91 -4.41 12.75 10.08
CA ASP A 91 -4.69 14.11 10.55
C ASP A 91 -3.40 14.96 10.55
N LEU A 92 -2.26 14.39 10.96
CA LEU A 92 -0.97 15.05 10.84
C LEU A 92 -0.58 15.32 9.38
N ALA A 93 -0.85 14.39 8.46
CA ALA A 93 -0.58 14.58 7.04
C ALA A 93 -1.47 15.69 6.44
N ARG A 94 -2.76 15.74 6.80
CA ARG A 94 -3.71 16.77 6.38
C ARG A 94 -3.36 18.15 6.93
N ALA A 95 -2.93 18.24 8.19
CA ALA A 95 -2.52 19.49 8.81
C ALA A 95 -1.30 20.15 8.13
N GLN A 96 -0.61 19.40 7.26
CA GLN A 96 0.56 19.85 6.49
C GLN A 96 0.27 19.97 4.99
N ASP A 97 -0.98 19.72 4.55
CA ASP A 97 -1.35 19.64 3.13
C ASP A 97 -0.48 18.64 2.32
N ARG A 98 0.02 17.59 2.98
CA ARG A 98 0.90 16.57 2.38
C ARG A 98 0.11 15.46 1.71
N LEU A 99 -0.37 15.74 0.50
CA LEU A 99 -1.19 14.80 -0.28
C LEU A 99 -0.49 13.45 -0.55
N ASP A 100 0.84 13.41 -0.65
CA ASP A 100 1.63 12.19 -0.72
C ASP A 100 1.49 11.34 0.55
N LEU A 101 1.62 11.95 1.73
CA LEU A 101 1.45 11.26 3.01
C LEU A 101 0.00 10.86 3.27
N VAL A 102 -0.97 11.70 2.86
CA VAL A 102 -2.39 11.36 2.90
C VAL A 102 -2.65 10.11 2.05
N ALA A 103 -2.12 10.03 0.83
CA ALA A 103 -2.27 8.85 -0.02
C ALA A 103 -1.66 7.59 0.62
N LEU A 104 -0.46 7.68 1.22
CA LEU A 104 0.14 6.56 1.95
C LEU A 104 -0.71 6.08 3.14
N CYS A 105 -1.27 7.01 3.92
CA CYS A 105 -2.17 6.66 5.03
C CYS A 105 -3.44 5.94 4.52
N LEU A 106 -4.04 6.46 3.45
CA LEU A 106 -5.24 5.86 2.85
C LEU A 106 -4.93 4.48 2.24
N MET A 107 -3.78 4.30 1.59
CA MET A 107 -3.32 3.00 1.08
C MET A 107 -3.13 1.98 2.20
N GLN A 108 -2.55 2.38 3.32
CA GLN A 108 -2.37 1.49 4.46
C GLN A 108 -3.72 1.13 5.11
N GLY A 109 -4.58 2.12 5.31
CA GLY A 109 -5.95 1.88 5.79
C GLY A 109 -6.72 0.93 4.88
N ALA A 110 -6.59 1.09 3.57
CA ALA A 110 -7.22 0.19 2.62
C ALA A 110 -6.68 -1.24 2.73
N THR A 111 -5.37 -1.39 2.92
CA THR A 111 -4.74 -2.70 3.13
C THR A 111 -5.27 -3.37 4.40
N MET A 112 -5.37 -2.62 5.50
CA MET A 112 -5.86 -3.12 6.78
C MET A 112 -7.36 -3.47 6.73
N SER A 113 -8.19 -2.62 6.10
CA SER A 113 -9.61 -2.90 5.84
C SER A 113 -9.80 -4.15 5.00
N GLY A 114 -9.02 -4.30 3.90
CA GLY A 114 -9.09 -5.47 3.03
C GLY A 114 -8.71 -6.76 3.75
N ARG A 115 -7.65 -6.74 4.57
CA ARG A 115 -7.25 -7.88 5.41
C ARG A 115 -8.29 -8.21 6.48
N SER A 116 -9.07 -7.23 6.92
CA SER A 116 -10.16 -7.40 7.89
C SER A 116 -11.50 -7.81 7.24
N GLY A 117 -11.53 -7.96 5.90
CA GLY A 117 -12.72 -8.36 5.13
C GLY A 117 -13.63 -7.21 4.69
N ASP A 118 -13.31 -5.96 5.02
CA ASP A 118 -14.04 -4.77 4.55
C ASP A 118 -13.53 -4.32 3.18
N LEU A 119 -13.87 -5.09 2.15
CA LEU A 119 -13.50 -4.78 0.75
C LEU A 119 -14.14 -3.47 0.24
N PRO A 120 -15.42 -3.14 0.53
CA PRO A 120 -16.00 -1.87 0.12
C PRO A 120 -15.32 -0.65 0.76
N GLY A 121 -14.99 -0.72 2.06
CA GLY A 121 -14.23 0.32 2.74
C GLY A 121 -12.81 0.46 2.21
N ALA A 122 -12.13 -0.66 1.95
CA ALA A 122 -10.81 -0.65 1.33
C ALA A 122 -10.82 0.03 -0.06
N LEU A 123 -11.80 -0.28 -0.90
CA LEU A 123 -11.95 0.34 -2.22
C LEU A 123 -12.20 1.86 -2.11
N THR A 124 -13.02 2.27 -1.15
CA THR A 124 -13.29 3.69 -0.88
C THR A 124 -12.01 4.44 -0.53
N LEU A 125 -11.18 3.88 0.36
CA LEU A 125 -9.90 4.47 0.74
C LEU A 125 -8.92 4.54 -0.45
N MET A 126 -8.83 3.49 -1.28
CA MET A 126 -7.97 3.51 -2.47
C MET A 126 -8.42 4.54 -3.53
N ARG A 127 -9.73 4.78 -3.66
CA ARG A 127 -10.25 5.86 -4.53
C ARG A 127 -9.86 7.23 -4.00
N GLN A 128 -9.94 7.44 -2.69
CA GLN A 128 -9.50 8.70 -2.06
C GLN A 128 -7.98 8.92 -2.23
N ALA A 129 -7.18 7.86 -2.17
CA ALA A 129 -5.73 7.93 -2.33
C ALA A 129 -5.29 8.40 -3.73
N GLU A 130 -6.14 8.30 -4.75
CA GLU A 130 -5.85 8.76 -6.12
C GLU A 130 -5.42 10.24 -6.16
N ALA A 131 -5.97 11.07 -5.27
CA ALA A 131 -5.65 12.50 -5.21
C ALA A 131 -4.16 12.80 -4.98
N GLY A 132 -3.43 11.88 -4.32
CA GLY A 132 -1.99 11.99 -4.09
C GLY A 132 -1.14 11.10 -4.98
N LEU A 133 -1.74 10.33 -5.90
CA LEU A 133 -1.04 9.28 -6.65
C LEU A 133 0.22 9.78 -7.35
N THR A 134 0.14 10.88 -8.12
CA THR A 134 1.28 11.37 -8.90
C THR A 134 2.43 11.92 -8.04
N LEU A 135 2.20 12.11 -6.74
CA LEU A 135 3.20 12.55 -5.78
C LEU A 135 3.93 11.37 -5.11
N LEU A 136 3.40 10.16 -5.26
CA LEU A 136 4.02 8.95 -4.72
C LEU A 136 5.22 8.52 -5.57
N PRO A 137 6.22 7.83 -4.97
CA PRO A 137 7.21 7.08 -5.72
C PRO A 137 6.54 6.11 -6.69
N LEU A 138 7.14 5.91 -7.86
CA LEU A 138 6.54 5.10 -8.92
C LEU A 138 6.16 3.66 -8.47
N PRO A 139 6.94 2.95 -7.62
CA PRO A 139 6.51 1.65 -7.07
C PRO A 139 5.20 1.72 -6.27
N ASP A 140 4.98 2.79 -5.51
CA ASP A 140 3.76 2.97 -4.73
C ASP A 140 2.57 3.34 -5.61
N GLN A 141 2.81 4.05 -6.72
CA GLN A 141 1.78 4.28 -7.75
C GLN A 141 1.28 2.96 -8.34
N VAL A 142 2.21 2.06 -8.69
CA VAL A 142 1.88 0.72 -9.20
C VAL A 142 1.07 -0.05 -8.15
N ARG A 143 1.52 -0.08 -6.90
CA ARG A 143 0.83 -0.78 -5.81
C ARG A 143 -0.59 -0.26 -5.58
N LEU A 144 -0.79 1.06 -5.56
CA LEU A 144 -2.11 1.66 -5.37
C LEU A 144 -3.08 1.21 -6.46
N VAL A 145 -2.71 1.39 -7.73
CA VAL A 145 -3.60 1.10 -8.86
C VAL A 145 -3.82 -0.41 -9.01
N LEU A 146 -2.78 -1.23 -8.86
CA LEU A 146 -2.88 -2.70 -8.91
C LEU A 146 -3.85 -3.22 -7.84
N ASN A 147 -3.67 -2.79 -6.60
CA ASN A 147 -4.51 -3.25 -5.49
C ASN A 147 -5.94 -2.73 -5.61
N ARG A 148 -6.14 -1.50 -6.11
CA ARG A 148 -7.49 -0.97 -6.36
C ARG A 148 -8.23 -1.80 -7.39
N GLY A 149 -7.57 -2.14 -8.49
CA GLY A 149 -8.15 -2.99 -9.53
C GLY A 149 -8.50 -4.38 -9.00
N LEU A 150 -7.62 -4.98 -8.17
CA LEU A 150 -7.89 -6.27 -7.52
C LEU A 150 -9.12 -6.23 -6.60
N ILE A 151 -9.21 -5.21 -5.73
CA ILE A 151 -10.35 -5.08 -4.82
C ILE A 151 -11.64 -4.76 -5.61
N ALA A 152 -11.57 -3.91 -6.63
CA ALA A 152 -12.68 -3.64 -7.53
C ALA A 152 -13.22 -4.92 -8.18
N ALA A 153 -12.34 -5.82 -8.63
CA ALA A 153 -12.73 -7.12 -9.18
C ALA A 153 -13.45 -7.98 -8.13
N GLN A 154 -12.94 -8.02 -6.90
CA GLN A 154 -13.53 -8.81 -5.80
C GLN A 154 -14.93 -8.32 -5.40
N VAL A 155 -15.21 -7.01 -5.51
CA VAL A 155 -16.55 -6.45 -5.26
C VAL A 155 -17.43 -6.40 -6.51
N GLY A 156 -17.00 -6.99 -7.63
CA GLY A 156 -17.77 -7.10 -8.87
C GLY A 156 -17.77 -5.86 -9.75
N GLN A 157 -16.92 -4.87 -9.49
CA GLN A 157 -16.75 -3.66 -10.31
C GLN A 157 -15.73 -3.95 -11.43
N LEU A 158 -16.13 -4.82 -12.36
CA LEU A 158 -15.22 -5.43 -13.33
C LEU A 158 -14.68 -4.43 -14.38
N ASP A 159 -15.43 -3.38 -14.73
CA ASP A 159 -14.95 -2.36 -15.67
C ASP A 159 -13.87 -1.48 -15.02
N ASP A 160 -14.11 -0.98 -13.81
CA ASP A 160 -13.11 -0.25 -13.01
C ASP A 160 -11.85 -1.11 -12.79
N ALA A 161 -12.04 -2.39 -12.47
CA ALA A 161 -10.93 -3.33 -12.29
C ALA A 161 -10.09 -3.50 -13.55
N ARG A 162 -10.74 -3.64 -14.71
CA ARG A 162 -10.06 -3.76 -16.02
C ARG A 162 -9.20 -2.53 -16.29
N ASP A 163 -9.74 -1.34 -16.10
CA ASP A 163 -9.06 -0.09 -16.39
C ASP A 163 -7.87 0.14 -15.44
N ASP A 164 -8.06 -0.10 -14.15
CA ASP A 164 -6.99 -0.01 -13.16
C ASP A 164 -5.87 -1.03 -13.43
N LEU A 165 -6.21 -2.29 -13.70
CA LEU A 165 -5.19 -3.31 -13.97
C LEU A 165 -4.42 -3.04 -15.28
N GLY A 166 -5.07 -2.46 -16.29
CA GLY A 166 -4.39 -1.95 -17.48
C GLY A 166 -3.41 -0.84 -17.15
N ARG A 167 -3.85 0.16 -16.40
CA ARG A 167 -2.99 1.27 -15.94
C ARG A 167 -1.85 0.77 -15.06
N ALA A 168 -2.08 -0.19 -14.17
CA ALA A 168 -1.05 -0.78 -13.32
C ALA A 168 0.04 -1.49 -14.15
N ALA A 169 -0.33 -2.18 -15.23
CA ALA A 169 0.63 -2.80 -16.15
C ALA A 169 1.51 -1.74 -16.83
N ASP A 170 0.92 -0.65 -17.32
CA ASP A 170 1.66 0.46 -17.95
C ASP A 170 2.60 1.16 -16.96
N LEU A 171 2.13 1.42 -15.74
CA LEU A 171 2.95 1.99 -14.66
C LEU A 171 4.13 1.07 -14.31
N ALA A 172 3.88 -0.24 -14.20
CA ALA A 172 4.90 -1.23 -13.83
C ALA A 172 5.97 -1.38 -14.92
N ALA A 173 5.57 -1.37 -16.20
CA ALA A 173 6.49 -1.39 -17.33
C ALA A 173 7.43 -0.17 -17.30
N ARG A 174 6.88 1.03 -17.09
CA ARG A 174 7.68 2.26 -16.95
C ARG A 174 8.59 2.25 -15.73
N ALA A 175 8.17 1.57 -14.66
CA ALA A 175 8.96 1.44 -13.44
C ALA A 175 10.11 0.45 -13.55
N GLY A 176 10.19 -0.32 -14.64
CA GLY A 176 11.10 -1.46 -14.72
C GLY A 176 10.80 -2.49 -13.64
N ALA A 177 9.50 -2.74 -13.37
CA ALA A 177 9.04 -3.72 -12.39
C ALA A 177 8.31 -4.91 -13.04
N PRO A 178 9.03 -5.80 -13.77
CA PRO A 178 8.43 -6.93 -14.48
C PRO A 178 7.52 -7.83 -13.63
N PRO A 179 7.82 -8.13 -12.34
CA PRO A 179 6.91 -8.93 -11.52
C PRO A 179 5.54 -8.26 -11.31
N MET A 180 5.50 -6.93 -11.15
CA MET A 180 4.24 -6.21 -10.97
C MET A 180 3.47 -6.07 -12.29
N GLU A 181 4.17 -5.89 -13.40
CA GLU A 181 3.57 -5.88 -14.73
C GLU A 181 2.94 -7.23 -15.07
N PHE A 182 3.63 -8.33 -14.74
CA PHE A 182 3.09 -9.67 -14.86
C PHE A 182 1.78 -9.82 -14.07
N MET A 183 1.79 -9.47 -12.78
CA MET A 183 0.60 -9.57 -11.93
C MET A 183 -0.56 -8.73 -12.50
N ALA A 184 -0.30 -7.50 -12.92
CA ALA A 184 -1.32 -6.62 -13.49
C ALA A 184 -1.97 -7.23 -14.74
N ARG A 185 -1.16 -7.75 -15.68
CA ARG A 185 -1.65 -8.39 -16.92
C ARG A 185 -2.42 -9.67 -16.65
N HIS A 186 -1.90 -10.55 -15.79
CA HIS A 186 -2.57 -11.79 -15.40
C HIS A 186 -3.93 -11.50 -14.77
N ASN A 187 -3.97 -10.59 -13.78
CA ASN A 187 -5.19 -10.23 -13.09
C ASN A 187 -6.20 -9.56 -14.03
N ARG A 188 -5.74 -8.75 -14.99
CA ARG A 188 -6.63 -8.19 -16.02
C ARG A 188 -7.23 -9.30 -16.89
N GLY A 189 -6.43 -10.29 -17.28
CA GLY A 189 -6.92 -11.47 -17.99
C GLY A 189 -8.00 -12.22 -17.19
N TYR A 190 -7.81 -12.37 -15.88
CA TYR A 190 -8.82 -12.96 -15.00
C TYR A 190 -10.11 -12.11 -14.94
N VAL A 191 -10.00 -10.78 -14.92
CA VAL A 191 -11.16 -9.87 -15.00
C VAL A 191 -11.91 -10.04 -16.33
N GLU A 192 -11.22 -10.15 -17.47
CA GLU A 192 -11.89 -10.40 -18.76
C GLU A 192 -12.61 -11.74 -18.78
N TYR A 193 -12.05 -12.77 -18.14
CA TYR A 193 -12.71 -14.05 -17.96
C TYR A 193 -14.01 -13.89 -17.15
N LEU A 194 -13.98 -13.14 -16.04
CA LEU A 194 -15.18 -12.85 -15.24
C LEU A 194 -16.24 -12.04 -16.03
N ARG A 195 -15.80 -11.20 -16.98
CA ARG A 195 -16.68 -10.46 -17.91
C ARG A 195 -17.22 -11.32 -19.05
N GLY A 196 -16.73 -12.55 -19.21
CA GLY A 196 -17.12 -13.47 -20.28
C GLY A 196 -16.39 -13.29 -21.61
N ASP A 197 -15.36 -12.43 -21.67
CA ASP A 197 -14.52 -12.24 -22.85
C ASP A 197 -13.34 -13.21 -22.82
N LEU A 198 -13.63 -14.48 -23.12
CA LEU A 198 -12.63 -15.54 -23.10
C LEU A 198 -11.45 -15.31 -24.06
N PRO A 199 -11.65 -14.84 -25.31
CA PRO A 199 -10.53 -14.49 -26.18
C PRO A 199 -9.59 -13.44 -25.58
N ALA A 200 -10.12 -12.37 -24.99
CA ALA A 200 -9.30 -11.35 -24.35
C ALA A 200 -8.57 -11.90 -23.11
N ALA A 201 -9.25 -12.72 -22.31
CA ALA A 201 -8.66 -13.36 -21.13
C ALA A 201 -7.43 -14.20 -21.47
N LEU A 202 -7.56 -15.12 -22.43
CA LEU A 202 -6.47 -16.00 -22.86
C LEU A 202 -5.31 -15.21 -23.45
N SER A 203 -5.58 -14.22 -24.31
CA SER A 203 -4.54 -13.37 -24.89
C SER A 203 -3.73 -12.64 -23.82
N LEU A 204 -4.38 -12.09 -22.79
CA LEU A 204 -3.72 -11.41 -21.68
C LEU A 204 -2.89 -12.38 -20.82
N MET A 205 -3.46 -13.54 -20.47
CA MET A 205 -2.76 -14.55 -19.67
C MET A 205 -1.53 -15.12 -20.40
N GLU A 206 -1.63 -15.39 -21.71
CA GLU A 206 -0.51 -15.81 -22.55
C GLU A 206 0.59 -14.74 -22.62
N SER A 207 0.19 -13.46 -22.77
CA SER A 207 1.14 -12.34 -22.79
C SER A 207 1.90 -12.18 -21.46
N ALA A 208 1.25 -12.48 -20.34
CA ALA A 208 1.86 -12.49 -19.02
C ALA A 208 2.77 -13.71 -18.85
N ASP A 209 2.38 -14.87 -19.38
CA ASP A 209 3.18 -16.10 -19.37
C ASP A 209 4.46 -16.05 -20.20
N ALA A 210 4.45 -15.27 -21.28
CA ALA A 210 5.65 -15.03 -22.07
C ALA A 210 6.71 -14.16 -21.34
N MET A 211 6.37 -13.54 -20.20
CA MET A 211 7.33 -12.72 -19.44
C MET A 211 8.29 -13.59 -18.63
N ASP A 212 9.60 -13.38 -18.84
CA ASP A 212 10.67 -14.03 -18.05
C ASP A 212 10.81 -13.39 -16.68
N VAL A 213 9.94 -13.81 -15.74
CA VAL A 213 9.88 -13.28 -14.38
C VAL A 213 9.76 -14.41 -13.35
N ALA A 214 10.55 -14.29 -12.28
CA ALA A 214 10.57 -15.24 -11.16
C ALA A 214 9.39 -15.00 -10.20
N VAL A 215 8.19 -15.34 -10.65
CA VAL A 215 6.94 -15.29 -9.87
C VAL A 215 6.33 -16.69 -9.75
N SER A 216 5.65 -16.96 -8.63
CA SER A 216 4.91 -18.20 -8.48
C SER A 216 3.76 -18.26 -9.49
N ARG A 217 3.76 -19.26 -10.38
CA ARG A 217 2.74 -19.45 -11.40
C ARG A 217 1.53 -20.24 -10.92
N SER A 218 1.53 -20.73 -9.67
CA SER A 218 0.53 -21.67 -9.19
C SER A 218 -0.91 -21.14 -9.25
N VAL A 219 -1.12 -19.87 -8.89
CA VAL A 219 -2.43 -19.21 -9.00
C VAL A 219 -2.77 -18.96 -10.48
N SER A 220 -1.80 -18.51 -11.27
CA SER A 220 -2.00 -18.25 -12.68
C SER A 220 -2.39 -19.48 -13.49
N LEU A 221 -1.74 -20.62 -13.23
CA LEU A 221 -2.05 -21.90 -13.86
C LEU A 221 -3.44 -22.41 -13.46
N LEU A 222 -3.87 -22.18 -12.21
CA LEU A 222 -5.22 -22.54 -11.75
C LEU A 222 -6.29 -21.70 -12.47
N ASP A 223 -6.07 -20.40 -12.63
CA ASP A 223 -6.99 -19.51 -13.33
C ASP A 223 -7.06 -19.84 -14.83
N GLN A 224 -5.93 -20.14 -15.45
CA GLN A 224 -5.89 -20.62 -16.84
C GLN A 224 -6.69 -21.90 -17.04
N ALA A 225 -6.53 -22.89 -16.15
CA ALA A 225 -7.29 -24.13 -16.22
C ALA A 225 -8.82 -23.91 -16.10
N ARG A 226 -9.26 -22.87 -15.38
CA ARG A 226 -10.67 -22.47 -15.29
C ARG A 226 -11.16 -21.78 -16.56
N SER A 227 -10.30 -20.98 -17.19
CA SER A 227 -10.62 -20.25 -18.43
C SER A 227 -10.59 -21.14 -19.68
N ALA A 228 -9.78 -22.20 -19.70
CA ALA A 228 -9.65 -23.08 -20.85
C ALA A 228 -10.97 -23.82 -21.17
N PRO A 229 -11.36 -23.93 -22.46
CA PRO A 229 -12.55 -24.69 -22.87
C PRO A 229 -12.32 -26.19 -22.63
N GLY A 230 -12.69 -26.64 -21.43
CA GLY A 230 -12.52 -28.02 -20.93
C GLY A 230 -12.69 -28.18 -19.42
N GLY A 231 -12.65 -27.10 -18.64
CA GLY A 231 -12.73 -27.10 -17.17
C GLY A 231 -14.10 -27.45 -16.54
N ARG A 232 -15.13 -27.79 -17.34
CA ARG A 232 -16.37 -28.42 -16.84
C ARG A 232 -16.38 -29.90 -17.17
N ALA A 233 -15.77 -30.72 -16.30
CA ALA A 233 -16.14 -32.13 -16.14
C ALA A 233 -15.54 -32.73 -14.84
N ALA A 234 -16.32 -32.74 -13.75
CA ALA A 234 -16.68 -33.94 -12.98
C ALA A 234 -17.22 -33.57 -11.59
N ARG A 235 -18.56 -33.52 -11.50
CA ARG A 235 -19.45 -33.56 -10.31
C ARG A 235 -19.34 -32.44 -9.28
#